data_AF-A0A806KKX2-F1
#
_entry.id   AF-A0A806KKX2-F1
#
_cell.length_a   1.000
_cell.length_b   1.000
_cell.length_c   1.000
_cell.angle_alpha   90.00
_cell.angle_beta   90.00
_cell.angle_gamma   90.00
#
_symmetry.space_group_name_H-M   'P 1'
#
loop_
_entity.id
_entity.type
_entity.pdbx_description
1 polymer ?
#
loop_
_entity_poly.entity_id
_entity_poly.type
_entity_poly.pdbx_seq_one_letter_code
_entity_poly.pdbx_strand_id
1 'polypeptide(L)' 'MADVPGNIFIGKKETKLSKDSVILLSQIGVIDKQRLVKKVTKINKDIIAKIENNIMFILGIRLI' A
#
# COMPACT_ATOMS: atom_id res chain seq x y z
N MET A 1 8.44 -2.53 -11.29
CA MET A 1 8.20 -1.85 -9.98
C MET A 1 7.43 -2.74 -9.02
N ALA A 2 6.49 -3.57 -9.48
CA ALA A 2 5.80 -4.52 -8.60
C ALA A 2 6.75 -5.56 -7.96
N ASP A 3 7.87 -5.86 -8.63
CA ASP A 3 8.84 -6.89 -8.21
C ASP A 3 9.77 -6.43 -7.08
N VAL A 4 9.66 -5.19 -6.62
CA VAL A 4 10.47 -4.68 -5.51
C VAL A 4 9.95 -5.29 -4.19
N PRO A 5 10.83 -5.79 -3.32
CA PRO A 5 10.43 -6.39 -2.05
C PRO A 5 9.49 -5.49 -1.24
N GLY A 6 8.38 -6.08 -0.81
CA GLY A 6 7.35 -5.40 -0.03
C GLY A 6 6.31 -4.63 -0.84
N ASN A 7 6.54 -4.31 -2.12
CA ASN A 7 5.51 -3.68 -2.95
C ASN A 7 4.31 -4.62 -3.16
N ILE A 8 3.12 -4.02 -3.29
CA ILE A 8 1.86 -4.77 -3.42
C ILE A 8 1.13 -4.31 -4.68
N PHE A 9 0.95 -5.24 -5.61
CA PHE A 9 0.08 -5.04 -6.77
C PHE A 9 -1.39 -4.99 -6.34
N ILE A 10 -2.15 -4.09 -6.95
CA ILE A 10 -3.60 -3.96 -6.79
C ILE A 10 -4.28 -3.81 -8.16
N GLY A 11 -5.32 -4.60 -8.39
CA GLY A 11 -6.09 -4.60 -9.63
C GLY A 11 -7.07 -3.43 -9.70
N LYS A 12 -7.31 -2.89 -10.89
CA LYS A 12 -8.28 -1.80 -11.11
C LYS A 12 -9.72 -2.22 -10.82
N LYS A 13 -10.07 -3.49 -11.06
CA LYS A 13 -11.43 -4.01 -10.86
C LYS A 13 -11.80 -4.10 -9.39
N GLU A 14 -10.91 -4.62 -8.55
CA GLU A 14 -11.14 -4.76 -7.10
C GLU A 14 -11.09 -3.41 -6.37
N THR A 15 -10.28 -2.47 -6.86
CA THR A 15 -10.06 -1.15 -6.23
C THR A 15 -10.84 -0.01 -6.87
N LYS A 16 -11.52 -0.22 -8.00
CA LYS A 16 -12.19 0.86 -8.76
C LYS A 16 -11.24 2.01 -9.16
N LEU A 17 -9.93 1.78 -9.17
CA LEU A 17 -8.96 2.73 -9.71
C LEU A 17 -9.06 2.77 -11.24
N SER A 18 -8.56 3.83 -11.87
CA SER A 18 -8.58 3.95 -13.34
C SER A 18 -7.66 2.96 -14.05
N LYS A 19 -6.69 2.38 -13.33
CA LYS A 19 -5.69 1.45 -13.85
C LYS A 19 -5.15 0.54 -12.75
N ASP A 20 -4.59 -0.58 -13.17
CA ASP A 20 -3.85 -1.46 -12.27
C ASP A 20 -2.69 -0.67 -11.67
N SER A 21 -2.42 -0.88 -10.39
CA SER A 21 -1.56 0.00 -9.61
C SER A 21 -0.68 -0.79 -8.64
N VAL A 22 0.31 -0.13 -8.05
CA VAL A 22 1.22 -0.72 -7.08
C VAL A 22 1.31 0.20 -5.87
N ILE A 23 1.16 -0.36 -4.67
CA ILE A 23 1.41 0.33 -3.40
C ILE A 23 2.91 0.23 -3.11
N LEU A 24 3.56 1.39 -2.97
CA LEU A 24 5.01 1.52 -2.76
C LEU A 24 5.30 1.63 -1.25
N LEU A 25 5.63 0.52 -0.60
CA LEU A 25 5.85 0.52 0.86
C LEU A 25 7.18 1.15 1.26
N SER A 26 8.17 1.19 0.36
CA SER A 26 9.42 1.92 0.58
C SER A 26 9.27 3.45 0.55
N GLN A 27 8.10 3.96 0.14
CA GLN A 27 7.82 5.40 0.02
C GLN A 27 6.75 5.87 1.02
N ILE A 28 6.62 5.19 2.15
CA ILE A 28 5.73 5.62 3.23
C ILE A 28 6.27 6.93 3.81
N GLY A 29 5.37 7.89 4.02
CA GLY A 29 5.71 9.19 4.59
C GLY A 29 4.55 9.75 5.40
N VAL A 30 4.91 10.64 6.33
CA VAL A 30 3.95 11.40 7.12
C VAL A 30 3.46 12.59 6.30
N ILE A 31 2.14 12.79 6.24
CA ILE A 31 1.54 13.95 5.59
C ILE A 31 0.58 14.66 6.54
N ASP A 32 0.53 15.99 6.47
CA ASP A 32 -0.52 16.76 7.12
C ASP A 32 -1.89 16.50 6.47
N LYS A 33 -2.96 16.52 7.26
CA LYS A 33 -4.33 16.26 6.77
C LYS A 33 -4.78 17.27 5.71
N GLN A 34 -4.26 18.49 5.72
CA GLN A 34 -4.56 19.52 4.72
C GLN A 34 -4.08 19.14 3.31
N ARG A 35 -3.15 18.19 3.17
CA ARG A 35 -2.69 17.68 1.87
C ARG A 35 -3.67 16.69 1.22
N LEU A 36 -4.70 16.22 1.95
CA LEU A 36 -5.71 15.30 1.43
C LEU A 36 -6.76 16.06 0.62
N VAL A 37 -6.80 15.83 -0.70
CA VAL A 37 -7.72 16.54 -1.61
C VAL A 37 -9.08 15.85 -1.72
N LYS A 38 -9.11 14.52 -1.90
CA LYS A 38 -10.34 13.72 -2.03
C LYS A 38 -10.10 12.25 -1.73
N LYS A 39 -11.16 11.54 -1.33
CA LYS A 39 -11.16 10.08 -1.22
C LYS A 39 -11.29 9.45 -2.62
N VAL A 40 -10.28 8.68 -3.04
CA VAL A 40 -10.26 8.03 -4.37
C VAL A 40 -10.88 6.64 -4.34
N THR A 41 -10.54 5.83 -3.34
CA THR A 41 -11.04 4.46 -3.21
C THR A 41 -10.99 3.96 -1.77
N LYS A 42 -11.40 2.70 -1.56
CA LYS A 42 -11.18 1.90 -0.35
C LYS A 42 -10.51 0.59 -0.77
N ILE A 43 -9.62 0.10 0.08
CA ILE A 43 -8.93 -1.18 -0.07
C ILE A 43 -9.58 -2.21 0.89
N ASN A 44 -9.61 -3.49 0.50
CA ASN A 44 -10.14 -4.57 1.34
C ASN A 44 -9.24 -4.87 2.55
N LYS A 45 -9.76 -5.61 3.54
CA LYS A 45 -9.02 -5.92 4.77
C LYS A 45 -7.80 -6.81 4.53
N ASP A 46 -7.87 -7.73 3.57
CA ASP A 46 -6.78 -8.66 3.28
C ASP A 46 -5.54 -7.94 2.74
N ILE A 47 -5.74 -6.95 1.87
CA ILE A 47 -4.65 -6.10 1.38
C ILE A 47 -4.10 -5.24 2.50
N ILE A 48 -4.93 -4.72 3.42
CA ILE A 48 -4.44 -3.99 4.60
C ILE A 48 -3.55 -4.88 5.47
N ALA A 49 -3.96 -6.11 5.76
CA ALA A 49 -3.14 -7.06 6.52
C ALA A 49 -1.82 -7.38 5.80
N LYS A 50 -1.82 -7.45 4.46
CA LYS A 50 -0.60 -7.62 3.66
C LYS A 50 0.33 -6.40 3.75
N ILE A 51 -0.23 -5.18 3.73
CA ILE A 51 0.53 -3.93 3.92
C ILE A 51 1.22 -3.94 5.28
N GLU A 52 0.48 -4.23 6.36
CA GLU A 52 1.02 -4.26 7.72
C GLU A 52 2.18 -5.26 7.86
N ASN A 53 1.98 -6.50 7.37
CA ASN A 53 3.02 -7.53 7.40
C ASN A 53 4.28 -7.12 6.63
N ASN A 54 4.12 -6.53 5.45
CA ASN A 54 5.26 -6.11 4.63
C ASN A 54 5.97 -4.87 5.20
N ILE A 55 5.25 -3.95 5.86
CA ILE A 55 5.87 -2.84 6.60
C ILE A 55 6.78 -3.38 7.70
N MET A 56 6.28 -4.33 8.50
CA MET A 56 7.08 -4.94 9.57
C MET A 56 8.33 -5.64 9.04
N PHE A 57 8.23 -6.29 7.87
CA PHE A 57 9.37 -6.90 7.18
C PHE A 57 10.40 -5.85 6.70
N ILE A 58 9.95 -4.80 6.00
CA ILE A 58 10.84 -3.74 5.48
C ILE A 58 11.55 -3.00 6.62
N LEU A 59 10.87 -2.80 7.76
CA LEU A 59 11.43 -2.13 8.93
C LEU A 59 12.25 -3.06 9.83
N GLY A 60 12.32 -4.36 9.53
CA GLY A 60 13.05 -5.34 10.34
C GLY A 60 12.45 -5.58 11.74
N ILE A 61 11.18 -5.25 11.96
CA ILE A 61 10.51 -5.34 13.28
C ILE A 61 10.00 -6.77 13.54
N ARG A 62 10.04 -7.65 12.54
CA ARG A 62 9.71 -9.07 12.70
C ARG A 62 11.00 -9.89 12.73
N LEU A 63 11.31 -10.49 13.88
CA LEU A 63 12.29 -11.58 14.00
C LEU A 63 11.80 -12.77 13.17
N ILE A 64 12.70 -13.33 12.37
CA ILE A 64 12.54 -14.60 11.65
C ILE A 64 12.40 -15.72 12.69
#